data_AF-K2CV20-F1
#
_entry.id   AF-K2CV20-F1
#
_cell.length_a   1.000
_cell.length_b   1.000
_cell.length_c   1.000
_cell.angle_alpha   90.00
_cell.angle_beta   90.00
_cell.angle_gamma   90.00
#
_symmetry.space_group_name_H-M   'P 1'
#
loop_
_entity.id
_entity.type
_entity.pdbx_description
1 polymer ?
#
loop_
_entity_poly.entity_id
_entity_poly.type
_entity_poly.pdbx_seq_one_letter_code
_entity_poly.pdbx_strand_id
1 'polypeptide(L)'
;MFKKIPGNHDYILSLNSEIRKVNGDICDLPIANNFVSINLYGKNETVDLFWLSLITHFEVKLPEHYKNIKFVECNPVLTNSSSGKIMVFARPILINKKYRVIPNYTDYAISKEGKIFEIESNKEIVKIDIINNYPSVSLYDPDRCFFKKMLIHRLVSLAWCHNDDYFGKPIVNHKDGNKTNYHASNLEWCSYSHNAQHAIDTGLKGIVKKYKVRDLETDTVKTYDSFKQVCLDIGLHENTRFVDKIYRKKTKIVRDRYEVKELEDLTPWMSNEEASVKKNKYTITLTNPDGSNEIFYTITDLMKRLKIWNISYNIDEIIKVADVKYPDIKIDVIDNFPESEVQALNVKTGEVTNAKSIRELSRILNLGFSTIHKAINNPNKYDCKGYVFRYKTNDPWNTDYKRHPNAAKHIRAKNVTTNEEINFPTMESAFNAFKTTYFVIRSKIDNKTQLGDWMFKEILSL
;
A
#
# COMPACT_ATOMS: atom_id res chain seq x y z
N MET A 1 -1.77 -17.23 -27.07
CA MET A 1 -1.78 -18.51 -26.32
C MET A 1 -2.91 -19.35 -26.85
N PHE A 2 -2.69 -20.64 -27.07
CA PHE A 2 -3.73 -21.58 -27.47
C PHE A 2 -4.38 -22.22 -26.25
N LYS A 3 -5.69 -22.44 -26.29
CA LYS A 3 -6.45 -23.17 -25.26
C LYS A 3 -7.36 -24.19 -25.91
N LYS A 4 -7.73 -25.24 -25.16
CA LYS A 4 -8.67 -26.26 -25.63
C LYS A 4 -10.05 -25.65 -25.85
N ILE A 5 -10.66 -25.96 -26.98
CA ILE A 5 -12.02 -25.49 -27.26
C ILE A 5 -13.00 -26.14 -26.26
N PRO A 6 -13.87 -25.37 -25.60
CA PRO A 6 -14.81 -25.89 -24.62
C PRO A 6 -15.70 -27.03 -25.15
N GLY A 7 -15.69 -28.17 -24.46
CA GLY A 7 -16.49 -29.33 -24.84
C GLY A 7 -16.01 -30.04 -26.12
N ASN A 8 -14.79 -29.76 -26.57
CA ASN A 8 -14.15 -30.41 -27.71
C ASN A 8 -12.72 -30.85 -27.33
N HIS A 9 -12.32 -32.07 -27.72
CA HIS A 9 -11.03 -32.64 -27.34
C HIS A 9 -9.99 -32.61 -28.46
N ASP A 10 -10.40 -32.32 -29.69
CA ASP A 10 -9.58 -32.46 -30.88
C ASP A 10 -8.90 -31.14 -31.27
N TYR A 11 -9.46 -30.00 -30.85
CA TYR A 11 -9.01 -28.68 -31.30
C TYR A 11 -8.64 -27.73 -30.16
N ILE A 12 -7.64 -26.90 -30.46
CA ILE A 12 -7.23 -25.73 -29.66
C ILE A 12 -7.43 -24.47 -30.48
N LEU A 13 -7.75 -23.37 -29.80
CA LEU A 13 -8.00 -22.07 -30.41
C LEU A 13 -7.25 -20.98 -29.65
N SER A 14 -6.66 -20.05 -30.39
CA SER A 14 -6.06 -18.84 -29.83
C SER A 14 -7.04 -17.66 -29.86
N LEU A 15 -6.77 -16.64 -29.04
CA LEU A 15 -7.55 -15.40 -29.02
C LEU A 15 -7.54 -14.65 -30.37
N ASN A 16 -6.56 -14.93 -31.24
CA ASN A 16 -6.47 -14.37 -32.59
C ASN A 16 -7.27 -15.19 -33.62
N SER A 17 -8.19 -16.04 -33.17
CA SER A 17 -9.03 -16.90 -34.04
C SER A 17 -8.26 -17.95 -34.85
N GLU A 18 -7.05 -18.32 -34.42
CA GLU A 18 -6.30 -19.40 -35.05
C GLU A 18 -6.67 -20.76 -34.41
N ILE A 19 -7.19 -21.70 -35.21
CA ILE A 19 -7.53 -23.06 -34.78
C ILE A 19 -6.44 -24.04 -35.20
N ARG A 20 -6.07 -24.97 -34.31
CA ARG A 20 -5.18 -26.09 -34.60
C ARG A 20 -5.74 -27.38 -34.00
N LYS A 21 -5.37 -28.53 -34.56
CA LYS A 21 -5.61 -29.80 -33.88
C LYS A 21 -4.64 -29.97 -32.70
N VAL A 22 -5.10 -30.63 -31.65
CA VAL A 22 -4.30 -30.93 -30.45
C VAL A 22 -3.10 -31.81 -30.80
N ASN A 23 -3.24 -32.71 -31.76
CA ASN A 23 -2.18 -33.62 -32.20
C ASN A 23 -1.14 -32.97 -33.15
N GLY A 24 -1.32 -31.70 -33.52
CA GLY A 24 -0.40 -30.97 -34.42
C GLY A 24 -0.74 -31.06 -35.91
N ASP A 25 -1.77 -31.81 -36.29
CA ASP A 25 -2.21 -31.92 -37.68
C ASP A 25 -2.89 -30.64 -38.19
N ILE A 26 -3.05 -30.57 -39.52
CA ILE A 26 -3.77 -29.49 -40.19
C ILE A 26 -5.23 -29.47 -39.73
N CYS A 27 -5.76 -28.28 -39.45
CA CYS A 27 -7.17 -28.07 -39.15
C CYS A 27 -8.02 -28.43 -40.37
N ASP A 28 -8.96 -29.34 -40.19
CA ASP A 28 -9.90 -29.84 -41.20
C ASP A 28 -11.35 -29.39 -40.91
N LEU A 29 -11.53 -28.45 -39.97
CA LEU A 29 -12.85 -27.88 -39.70
C LEU A 29 -13.31 -26.99 -40.87
N PRO A 30 -14.60 -27.06 -41.26
CA PRO A 30 -15.16 -26.17 -42.26
C PRO A 30 -15.30 -24.76 -41.69
N ILE A 31 -14.54 -23.81 -42.26
CA ILE A 31 -14.57 -22.39 -41.90
C ILE A 31 -14.97 -21.57 -43.12
N ALA A 32 -16.03 -20.78 -43.00
CA ALA A 32 -16.51 -19.89 -44.05
C ALA A 32 -17.11 -18.61 -43.45
N ASN A 33 -16.80 -17.44 -44.02
CA ASN A 33 -17.35 -16.15 -43.60
C ASN A 33 -17.25 -15.85 -42.09
N ASN A 34 -16.12 -16.21 -41.44
CA ASN A 34 -15.91 -16.15 -39.99
C ASN A 34 -16.79 -17.07 -39.14
N PHE A 35 -17.49 -18.04 -39.73
CA PHE A 35 -18.19 -19.09 -38.99
C PHE A 35 -17.44 -20.40 -39.11
N VAL A 36 -17.50 -21.21 -38.06
CA VAL A 36 -16.93 -22.56 -38.01
C VAL A 36 -18.00 -23.55 -37.56
N SER A 37 -18.12 -24.68 -38.27
CA SER A 37 -18.95 -25.80 -37.81
C SER A 37 -18.11 -26.77 -37.00
N ILE A 38 -18.47 -26.98 -35.75
CA ILE A 38 -17.69 -27.73 -34.77
C ILE A 38 -18.62 -28.42 -33.76
N ASN A 39 -18.17 -29.55 -33.20
CA ASN A 39 -18.84 -30.16 -32.07
C ASN A 39 -18.47 -29.45 -30.76
N LEU A 40 -19.45 -28.87 -30.07
CA LEU A 40 -19.30 -28.26 -28.75
C LEU A 40 -20.17 -28.99 -27.74
N TYR A 41 -19.55 -29.59 -26.73
CA TYR A 41 -20.22 -30.35 -25.67
C TYR A 41 -21.18 -31.43 -26.23
N GLY A 42 -20.74 -32.15 -27.26
CA GLY A 42 -21.52 -33.21 -27.91
C GLY A 42 -22.54 -32.72 -28.94
N LYS A 43 -22.67 -31.41 -29.19
CA LYS A 43 -23.62 -30.85 -30.17
C LYS A 43 -22.88 -30.25 -31.36
N ASN A 44 -23.31 -30.59 -32.57
CA ASN A 44 -22.80 -29.96 -33.79
C ASN A 44 -23.42 -28.57 -33.94
N GLU A 45 -22.56 -27.55 -33.97
CA GLU A 45 -22.96 -26.15 -33.97
C GLU A 45 -22.17 -25.40 -35.03
N THR A 46 -22.80 -24.39 -35.64
CA THR A 46 -22.11 -23.40 -36.47
C THR A 46 -22.09 -22.08 -35.71
N VAL A 47 -20.90 -21.61 -35.35
CA VAL A 47 -20.71 -20.44 -34.47
C VAL A 47 -19.73 -19.44 -35.07
N ASP A 48 -19.88 -18.18 -34.67
CA ASP A 48 -18.90 -17.13 -34.98
C ASP A 48 -17.54 -17.49 -34.37
N LEU A 49 -16.49 -17.40 -35.18
CA LEU A 49 -15.15 -17.84 -34.84
C LEU A 49 -14.52 -16.96 -33.76
N PHE A 50 -14.79 -15.65 -33.78
CA PHE A 50 -14.27 -14.73 -32.77
C PHE A 50 -14.96 -14.97 -31.42
N TRP A 51 -16.28 -15.16 -31.40
CA TRP A 51 -17.02 -15.59 -30.22
C TRP A 51 -16.48 -16.92 -29.67
N LEU A 52 -16.21 -17.89 -30.55
CA LEU A 52 -15.60 -19.16 -30.17
C LEU A 52 -14.21 -18.96 -29.54
N SER A 53 -13.40 -18.05 -30.07
CA SER A 53 -12.09 -17.72 -29.49
C SER A 53 -12.22 -17.11 -28.10
N LEU A 54 -13.25 -16.30 -27.85
CA LEU A 54 -13.48 -15.69 -26.55
C LEU A 54 -13.95 -16.72 -25.51
N ILE A 55 -14.93 -17.57 -25.82
CA ILE A 55 -15.34 -18.62 -24.87
C ILE A 55 -14.21 -19.64 -24.60
N THR A 56 -13.35 -19.88 -25.60
CA THR A 56 -12.16 -20.71 -25.44
C THR A 56 -11.12 -20.02 -24.56
N HIS A 57 -10.87 -18.73 -24.78
CA HIS A 57 -9.96 -17.92 -23.98
C HIS A 57 -10.38 -17.86 -22.50
N PHE A 58 -11.67 -17.74 -22.23
CA PHE A 58 -12.21 -17.74 -20.87
C PHE A 58 -12.48 -19.15 -20.31
N GLU A 59 -12.05 -20.22 -20.99
CA GLU A 59 -12.13 -21.62 -20.55
C GLU A 59 -13.53 -22.02 -20.07
N VAL A 60 -14.57 -21.62 -20.81
CA VAL A 60 -15.97 -21.77 -20.38
C VAL A 60 -16.32 -23.24 -20.11
N LYS A 61 -16.99 -23.52 -18.99
CA LYS A 61 -17.52 -24.86 -18.63
C LYS A 61 -19.03 -24.83 -18.40
N LEU A 62 -19.80 -24.49 -19.44
CA LEU A 62 -21.26 -24.30 -19.35
C LEU A 62 -22.00 -25.02 -20.50
N PRO A 63 -22.05 -26.36 -20.52
CA PRO A 63 -22.58 -27.14 -21.65
C PRO A 63 -24.04 -26.83 -22.00
N GLU A 64 -24.86 -26.48 -21.01
CA GLU A 64 -26.29 -26.17 -21.21
C GLU A 64 -26.55 -24.68 -21.45
N HIS A 65 -25.55 -23.82 -21.22
CA HIS A 65 -25.76 -22.38 -21.15
C HIS A 65 -24.78 -21.55 -21.98
N TYR A 66 -23.83 -22.15 -22.69
CA TYR A 66 -22.83 -21.39 -23.47
C TYR A 66 -23.47 -20.41 -24.47
N LYS A 67 -24.63 -20.76 -25.08
CA LYS A 67 -25.36 -19.87 -26.02
C LYS A 67 -25.92 -18.60 -25.35
N ASN A 68 -25.96 -18.55 -24.03
CA ASN A 68 -26.37 -17.39 -23.25
C ASN A 68 -25.26 -16.34 -23.11
N ILE A 69 -24.03 -16.67 -23.51
CA ILE A 69 -22.85 -15.82 -23.36
C ILE A 69 -22.78 -14.81 -24.50
N LYS A 70 -22.64 -13.54 -24.13
CA LYS A 70 -22.25 -12.46 -25.02
C LYS A 70 -20.97 -11.81 -24.50
N PHE A 71 -20.29 -11.10 -25.38
CA PHE A 71 -19.12 -10.30 -25.03
C PHE A 71 -19.37 -8.85 -25.43
N VAL A 72 -19.05 -7.93 -24.53
CA VAL A 72 -19.16 -6.48 -24.75
C VAL A 72 -17.80 -5.83 -24.58
N GLU A 73 -17.63 -4.64 -25.17
CA GLU A 73 -16.39 -3.87 -25.04
C GLU A 73 -16.15 -3.45 -23.60
N CYS A 74 -14.89 -3.46 -23.19
CA CYS A 74 -14.47 -2.92 -21.91
C CYS A 74 -13.14 -2.17 -22.09
N ASN A 75 -12.81 -1.28 -21.16
CA ASN A 75 -11.53 -0.59 -21.20
C ASN A 75 -10.39 -1.56 -20.79
N PRO A 76 -9.49 -1.98 -21.70
CA PRO A 76 -8.48 -3.00 -21.39
C PRO A 76 -7.41 -2.50 -20.41
N VAL A 77 -7.12 -1.20 -20.38
CA VAL A 77 -6.14 -0.60 -19.46
C VAL A 77 -6.67 -0.62 -18.03
N LEU A 78 -7.94 -0.26 -17.84
CA LEU A 78 -8.56 -0.14 -16.52
C LEU A 78 -9.02 -1.50 -15.96
N THR A 79 -9.51 -2.38 -16.83
CA THR A 79 -9.95 -3.72 -16.43
C THR A 79 -8.79 -4.73 -16.42
N ASN A 80 -7.67 -4.39 -17.06
CA ASN A 80 -6.57 -5.31 -17.34
C ASN A 80 -7.09 -6.57 -18.06
N SER A 81 -7.92 -6.40 -19.08
CA SER A 81 -8.45 -7.48 -19.94
C SER A 81 -7.51 -7.73 -21.12
N SER A 82 -7.14 -8.99 -21.39
CA SER A 82 -6.27 -9.32 -22.53
C SER A 82 -6.99 -9.21 -23.88
N SER A 83 -8.31 -9.36 -23.90
CA SER A 83 -9.12 -9.35 -25.13
C SER A 83 -9.80 -8.01 -25.41
N GLY A 84 -9.79 -7.08 -24.44
CA GLY A 84 -10.63 -5.88 -24.50
C GLY A 84 -12.13 -6.18 -24.36
N LYS A 85 -12.49 -7.43 -24.10
CA LYS A 85 -13.88 -7.88 -23.94
C LYS A 85 -14.17 -8.29 -22.51
N ILE A 86 -15.44 -8.18 -22.13
CA ILE A 86 -15.98 -8.73 -20.90
C ILE A 86 -17.19 -9.60 -21.20
N MET A 87 -17.26 -10.76 -20.55
CA MET A 87 -18.37 -11.68 -20.66
C MET A 87 -19.60 -11.10 -19.97
N VAL A 88 -20.76 -11.28 -20.57
CA VAL A 88 -22.07 -11.04 -19.96
C VAL A 88 -23.01 -12.17 -20.33
N PHE A 89 -24.00 -12.44 -19.48
CA PHE A 89 -25.05 -13.41 -19.78
C PHE A 89 -26.33 -12.68 -20.20
N ALA A 90 -26.98 -13.11 -21.29
CA ALA A 90 -28.26 -12.55 -21.71
C ALA A 90 -29.37 -12.80 -20.66
N ARG A 91 -29.27 -13.90 -19.91
CA ARG A 91 -30.07 -14.22 -18.73
C ARG A 91 -29.17 -14.72 -17.60
N PRO A 92 -29.39 -14.37 -16.33
CA PRO A 92 -28.57 -14.91 -15.24
C PRO A 92 -28.63 -16.45 -15.17
N ILE A 93 -27.48 -17.10 -15.00
CA ILE A 93 -27.39 -18.56 -14.80
C ILE A 93 -27.38 -18.81 -13.28
N LEU A 94 -28.39 -19.50 -12.77
CA LEU A 94 -28.56 -19.77 -11.34
C LEU A 94 -28.01 -21.15 -10.95
N ILE A 95 -27.22 -21.17 -9.88
CA ILE A 95 -26.72 -22.38 -9.22
C ILE A 95 -27.38 -22.48 -7.84
N ASN A 96 -27.96 -23.65 -7.54
CA ASN A 96 -28.64 -23.93 -6.27
C ASN A 96 -29.70 -22.87 -5.87
N LYS A 97 -30.35 -22.24 -6.87
CA LYS A 97 -31.34 -21.14 -6.72
C LYS A 97 -30.85 -19.89 -5.97
N LYS A 98 -29.59 -19.85 -5.52
CA LYS A 98 -29.04 -18.81 -4.63
C LYS A 98 -27.85 -18.08 -5.24
N TYR A 99 -27.03 -18.77 -6.01
CA TYR A 99 -25.81 -18.22 -6.59
C TYR A 99 -26.02 -17.93 -8.08
N ARG A 100 -25.33 -16.92 -8.60
CA ARG A 100 -25.24 -16.68 -10.04
C ARG A 100 -23.82 -16.96 -10.51
N VAL A 101 -23.69 -17.64 -11.65
CA VAL A 101 -22.37 -17.82 -12.30
C VAL A 101 -21.73 -16.45 -12.51
N ILE A 102 -20.44 -16.34 -12.20
CA ILE A 102 -19.70 -15.09 -12.32
C ILE A 102 -19.18 -14.97 -13.76
N PRO A 103 -19.54 -13.91 -14.50
CA PRO A 103 -18.95 -13.68 -15.82
C PRO A 103 -17.42 -13.60 -15.78
N ASN A 104 -16.75 -14.09 -16.82
CA ASN A 104 -15.29 -14.34 -16.93
C ASN A 104 -14.73 -15.43 -15.99
N TYR A 105 -15.50 -15.93 -15.02
CA TYR A 105 -15.03 -16.89 -14.00
C TYR A 105 -16.04 -18.03 -13.88
N THR A 106 -16.29 -18.74 -14.98
CA THR A 106 -17.45 -19.65 -15.11
C THR A 106 -17.40 -20.89 -14.22
N ASP A 107 -16.25 -21.18 -13.62
CA ASP A 107 -16.09 -22.26 -12.62
C ASP A 107 -16.68 -21.87 -11.25
N TYR A 108 -17.03 -20.59 -11.08
CA TYR A 108 -17.49 -20.02 -9.82
C TYR A 108 -18.85 -19.33 -9.98
N ALA A 109 -19.61 -19.37 -8.90
CA ALA A 109 -20.86 -18.64 -8.73
C ALA A 109 -20.82 -17.82 -7.43
N ILE A 110 -21.61 -16.76 -7.33
CA ILE A 110 -21.64 -15.87 -6.17
C ILE A 110 -23.06 -15.48 -5.78
N SER A 111 -23.34 -15.35 -4.48
CA SER A 111 -24.61 -14.84 -3.95
C SER A 111 -24.63 -13.31 -3.89
N LYS A 112 -25.79 -12.70 -3.62
CA LYS A 112 -25.93 -11.24 -3.45
C LYS A 112 -25.12 -10.70 -2.27
N GLU A 113 -24.91 -11.53 -1.26
CA GLU A 113 -24.15 -11.25 -0.04
C GLU A 113 -22.66 -11.57 -0.19
N GLY A 114 -22.19 -11.96 -1.39
CA GLY A 114 -20.78 -12.21 -1.67
C GLY A 114 -20.24 -13.56 -1.21
N LYS A 115 -21.10 -14.56 -0.97
CA LYS A 115 -20.68 -15.95 -0.74
C LYS A 115 -20.33 -16.61 -2.06
N ILE A 116 -19.14 -17.21 -2.16
CA ILE A 116 -18.61 -17.76 -3.42
C ILE A 116 -18.73 -19.27 -3.40
N PHE A 117 -19.18 -19.83 -4.51
CA PHE A 117 -19.44 -21.25 -4.70
C PHE A 117 -18.66 -21.76 -5.90
N GLU A 118 -17.80 -22.75 -5.69
CA GLU A 118 -17.10 -23.46 -6.76
C GLU A 118 -18.00 -24.57 -7.31
N ILE A 119 -18.32 -24.51 -8.59
CA ILE A 119 -19.40 -25.29 -9.21
C ILE A 119 -19.01 -26.76 -9.32
N GLU A 120 -17.82 -27.05 -9.86
CA GLU A 120 -17.36 -28.41 -10.12
C GLU A 120 -17.15 -29.21 -8.82
N SER A 121 -16.56 -28.57 -7.80
CA SER A 121 -16.33 -29.22 -6.50
C SER A 121 -17.55 -29.19 -5.59
N ASN A 122 -18.61 -28.46 -5.97
CA ASN A 122 -19.85 -28.26 -5.23
C ASN A 122 -19.61 -27.74 -3.79
N LYS A 123 -18.69 -26.77 -3.64
CA LYS A 123 -18.24 -26.24 -2.33
C LYS A 123 -18.31 -24.72 -2.23
N GLU A 124 -18.67 -24.23 -1.06
CA GLU A 124 -18.55 -22.79 -0.73
C GLU A 124 -17.11 -22.46 -0.33
N ILE A 125 -16.55 -21.41 -0.92
CA ILE A 125 -15.22 -20.89 -0.57
C ILE A 125 -15.37 -19.97 0.64
N VAL A 126 -14.87 -20.42 1.78
CA VAL A 126 -15.02 -19.72 3.07
C VAL A 126 -13.86 -18.76 3.38
N LYS A 127 -12.73 -18.90 2.69
CA LYS A 127 -11.54 -18.09 2.97
C LYS A 127 -11.62 -16.74 2.27
N ILE A 128 -11.73 -15.68 3.06
CA ILE A 128 -11.71 -14.29 2.62
C ILE A 128 -10.44 -13.61 3.17
N ASP A 129 -9.68 -12.98 2.28
CA ASP A 129 -8.53 -12.14 2.60
C ASP A 129 -8.92 -10.65 2.58
N ILE A 130 -8.09 -9.78 3.16
CA ILE A 130 -8.27 -8.32 3.07
C ILE A 130 -7.10 -7.69 2.30
N ILE A 131 -7.42 -6.87 1.28
CA ILE A 131 -6.44 -6.09 0.52
C ILE A 131 -6.89 -4.63 0.52
N ASN A 132 -6.07 -3.72 1.05
CA ASN A 132 -6.39 -2.29 1.11
C ASN A 132 -7.78 -1.98 1.72
N ASN A 133 -8.15 -2.75 2.76
CA ASN A 133 -9.46 -2.73 3.44
C ASN A 133 -10.64 -3.24 2.60
N TYR A 134 -10.39 -3.89 1.46
CA TYR A 134 -11.41 -4.58 0.68
C TYR A 134 -11.35 -6.10 0.91
N PRO A 135 -12.49 -6.75 1.19
CA PRO A 135 -12.62 -8.20 1.16
C PRO A 135 -12.30 -8.76 -0.24
N SER A 136 -11.52 -9.85 -0.26
CA SER A 136 -10.99 -10.46 -1.47
C SER A 136 -10.90 -11.99 -1.33
N VAL A 137 -10.83 -12.68 -2.46
CA VAL A 137 -10.66 -14.14 -2.54
C VAL A 137 -9.63 -14.47 -3.63
N SER A 138 -8.91 -15.58 -3.49
CA SER A 138 -8.04 -16.07 -4.56
C SER A 138 -8.82 -17.02 -5.47
N LEU A 139 -8.97 -16.68 -6.75
CA LEU A 139 -9.66 -17.50 -7.76
C LEU A 139 -8.74 -17.73 -8.96
N TYR A 140 -8.94 -18.81 -9.70
CA TYR A 140 -8.27 -19.00 -10.98
C TYR A 140 -8.81 -17.97 -11.99
N ASP A 141 -7.91 -17.21 -12.63
CA ASP A 141 -8.25 -16.21 -13.64
C ASP A 141 -7.96 -16.78 -15.03
N PRO A 142 -8.99 -17.19 -15.80
CA PRO A 142 -8.76 -17.77 -17.12
C PRO A 142 -8.19 -16.74 -18.10
N ASP A 143 -8.43 -15.43 -17.94
CA ASP A 143 -7.82 -14.43 -18.84
C ASP A 143 -6.29 -14.42 -18.73
N ARG A 144 -5.77 -14.78 -17.54
CA ARG A 144 -4.34 -14.72 -17.21
C ARG A 144 -3.68 -16.07 -16.96
N CYS A 145 -4.46 -17.14 -16.86
CA CYS A 145 -4.03 -18.51 -16.59
C CYS A 145 -3.28 -18.70 -15.25
N PHE A 146 -3.68 -17.97 -14.20
CA PHE A 146 -3.11 -18.16 -12.85
C PHE A 146 -4.10 -17.77 -11.74
N PHE A 147 -3.84 -18.19 -10.50
CA PHE A 147 -4.64 -17.80 -9.33
C PHE A 147 -4.37 -16.36 -8.91
N LYS A 148 -5.41 -15.53 -8.95
CA LYS A 148 -5.34 -14.09 -8.66
C LYS A 148 -6.27 -13.72 -7.52
N LYS A 149 -5.85 -12.74 -6.72
CA LYS A 149 -6.72 -12.14 -5.71
C LYS A 149 -7.74 -11.21 -6.37
N MET A 150 -9.00 -11.54 -6.21
CA MET A 150 -10.17 -10.85 -6.76
C MET A 150 -10.98 -10.19 -5.65
N LEU A 151 -11.45 -8.97 -5.87
CA LEU A 151 -12.24 -8.23 -4.89
C LEU A 151 -13.70 -8.71 -4.91
N ILE A 152 -14.27 -9.02 -3.74
CA ILE A 152 -15.61 -9.63 -3.65
C ILE A 152 -16.69 -8.71 -4.23
N HIS A 153 -16.64 -7.40 -3.95
CA HIS A 153 -17.61 -6.45 -4.52
C HIS A 153 -17.60 -6.43 -6.06
N ARG A 154 -16.45 -6.65 -6.71
CA ARG A 154 -16.39 -6.73 -8.18
C ARG A 154 -17.05 -8.01 -8.67
N LEU A 155 -16.80 -9.14 -8.02
CA LEU A 155 -17.44 -10.42 -8.35
C LEU A 155 -18.96 -10.35 -8.18
N VAL A 156 -19.44 -9.76 -7.08
CA VAL A 156 -20.88 -9.52 -6.85
C VAL A 156 -21.45 -8.64 -7.96
N SER A 157 -20.76 -7.54 -8.29
CA SER A 157 -21.23 -6.60 -9.31
C SER A 157 -21.28 -7.21 -10.70
N LEU A 158 -20.33 -8.09 -11.06
CA LEU A 158 -20.37 -8.82 -12.33
C LEU A 158 -21.59 -9.73 -12.46
N ALA A 159 -22.02 -10.37 -11.37
CA ALA A 159 -23.13 -11.33 -11.40
C ALA A 159 -24.51 -10.72 -11.11
N TRP A 160 -24.57 -9.63 -10.33
CA TRP A 160 -25.82 -9.10 -9.77
C TRP A 160 -26.12 -7.65 -10.13
N CYS A 161 -25.14 -6.86 -10.57
CA CYS A 161 -25.35 -5.45 -10.91
C CYS A 161 -25.32 -5.25 -12.43
N HIS A 162 -26.36 -4.61 -12.95
CA HIS A 162 -26.40 -4.26 -14.36
C HIS A 162 -25.36 -3.18 -14.70
N ASN A 163 -24.70 -3.33 -15.83
CA ASN A 163 -23.88 -2.30 -16.45
C ASN A 163 -24.19 -2.28 -17.94
N ASP A 164 -24.61 -1.12 -18.43
CA ASP A 164 -24.90 -0.84 -19.83
C ASP A 164 -23.67 -0.35 -20.60
N ASP A 165 -22.61 0.07 -19.88
CA ASP A 165 -21.40 0.65 -20.45
C ASP A 165 -20.16 0.26 -19.64
N TYR A 166 -19.61 -0.91 -19.93
CA TYR A 166 -18.36 -1.39 -19.30
C TYR A 166 -17.12 -0.60 -19.74
N PHE A 167 -17.21 0.26 -20.75
CA PHE A 167 -16.10 1.08 -21.20
C PHE A 167 -16.03 2.39 -20.41
N GLY A 168 -17.15 3.13 -20.31
CA GLY A 168 -17.26 4.39 -19.57
C GLY A 168 -17.52 4.23 -18.07
N LYS A 169 -18.11 3.09 -17.64
CA LYS A 169 -18.35 2.75 -16.22
C LYS A 169 -17.59 1.48 -15.78
N PRO A 170 -16.24 1.46 -15.84
CA PRO A 170 -15.45 0.26 -15.58
C PRO A 170 -15.21 -0.05 -14.09
N ILE A 171 -15.62 0.83 -13.17
CA ILE A 171 -15.36 0.69 -11.74
C ILE A 171 -16.64 0.49 -10.93
N VAL A 172 -16.51 -0.14 -9.77
CA VAL A 172 -17.62 -0.40 -8.84
C VAL A 172 -17.51 0.55 -7.65
N ASN A 173 -18.57 1.32 -7.41
CA ASN A 173 -18.73 2.18 -6.24
C ASN A 173 -19.52 1.47 -5.14
N HIS A 174 -19.25 1.84 -3.88
CA HIS A 174 -20.06 1.47 -2.71
C HIS A 174 -20.89 2.70 -2.34
N LYS A 175 -22.21 2.62 -2.46
CA LYS A 175 -23.11 3.77 -2.28
C LYS A 175 -22.98 4.37 -0.87
N ASP A 176 -22.81 3.53 0.14
CA ASP A 176 -22.63 3.92 1.54
C ASP A 176 -21.18 4.29 1.93
N GLY A 177 -20.21 4.16 1.02
CA GLY A 177 -18.79 4.40 1.30
C GLY A 177 -18.10 3.30 2.13
N ASN A 178 -18.82 2.27 2.57
CA ASN A 178 -18.28 1.19 3.38
C ASN A 178 -17.76 0.04 2.51
N LYS A 179 -16.44 -0.10 2.46
CA LYS A 179 -15.71 -1.12 1.66
C LYS A 179 -16.02 -2.58 2.04
N THR A 180 -16.63 -2.81 3.22
CA THR A 180 -17.03 -4.14 3.67
C THR A 180 -18.50 -4.45 3.40
N ASN A 181 -19.30 -3.46 2.99
CA ASN A 181 -20.68 -3.66 2.55
C ASN A 181 -20.73 -3.94 1.03
N TYR A 182 -20.39 -5.17 0.66
CA TYR A 182 -20.39 -5.62 -0.73
C TYR A 182 -21.70 -6.30 -1.15
N HIS A 183 -22.81 -6.03 -0.45
CA HIS A 183 -24.11 -6.54 -0.87
C HIS A 183 -24.53 -5.90 -2.20
N ALA A 184 -25.10 -6.69 -3.11
CA ALA A 184 -25.42 -6.24 -4.48
C ALA A 184 -26.24 -4.93 -4.55
N SER A 185 -27.15 -4.69 -3.61
CA SER A 185 -27.95 -3.45 -3.57
C SER A 185 -27.14 -2.19 -3.26
N ASN A 186 -26.00 -2.34 -2.57
CA ASN A 186 -25.10 -1.26 -2.18
C ASN A 186 -24.03 -0.94 -3.26
N LEU A 187 -23.99 -1.74 -4.34
CA LEU A 187 -22.97 -1.61 -5.37
C LEU A 187 -23.56 -1.04 -6.65
N GLU A 188 -22.75 -0.26 -7.36
CA GLU A 188 -23.09 0.27 -8.68
C GLU A 188 -21.85 0.43 -9.56
N TRP A 189 -22.03 0.29 -10.87
CA TRP A 189 -21.00 0.60 -11.84
C TRP A 189 -21.00 2.10 -12.13
N CYS A 190 -19.82 2.72 -12.11
CA CYS A 190 -19.68 4.14 -12.34
C CYS A 190 -18.36 4.48 -13.05
N SER A 191 -18.21 5.74 -13.44
CA SER A 191 -16.96 6.28 -13.96
C SER A 191 -16.05 6.76 -12.81
N TYR A 192 -14.77 6.95 -13.10
CA TYR A 192 -13.82 7.51 -12.13
C TYR A 192 -14.21 8.89 -11.62
N SER A 193 -14.72 9.76 -12.51
CA SER A 193 -15.17 11.11 -12.13
C SER A 193 -16.36 11.04 -11.18
N HIS A 194 -17.33 10.17 -11.46
CA HIS A 194 -18.47 9.94 -10.57
C HIS A 194 -18.02 9.44 -9.20
N ASN A 195 -17.19 8.40 -9.14
CA ASN A 195 -16.69 7.85 -7.87
C ASN A 195 -15.88 8.88 -7.06
N ALA A 196 -15.08 9.70 -7.75
CA ALA A 196 -14.33 10.78 -7.13
C ALA A 196 -15.24 11.89 -6.58
N GLN A 197 -16.32 12.23 -7.30
CA GLN A 197 -17.31 13.21 -6.85
C GLN A 197 -18.11 12.67 -5.66
N HIS A 198 -18.59 11.43 -5.72
CA HIS A 198 -19.26 10.76 -4.60
C HIS A 198 -18.41 10.80 -3.33
N ALA A 199 -17.12 10.50 -3.43
CA ALA A 199 -16.21 10.57 -2.29
C ALA A 199 -16.05 11.98 -1.70
N ILE A 200 -16.22 13.04 -2.51
CA ILE A 200 -16.25 14.43 -2.04
C ILE A 200 -17.59 14.70 -1.35
N ASP A 201 -18.69 14.37 -2.00
CA ASP A 201 -20.06 14.63 -1.53
C ASP A 201 -20.35 13.92 -0.19
N THR A 202 -19.79 12.72 0.01
CA THR A 202 -19.94 11.95 1.25
C THR A 202 -18.83 12.20 2.28
N GLY A 203 -17.93 13.17 2.03
CA GLY A 203 -16.83 13.50 2.95
C GLY A 203 -15.79 12.40 3.18
N LEU A 204 -15.72 11.40 2.29
CA LEU A 204 -14.72 10.31 2.35
C LEU A 204 -13.32 10.78 1.92
N LYS A 205 -13.24 11.89 1.20
CA LYS A 205 -12.00 12.59 0.87
C LYS A 205 -11.73 13.62 1.97
N GLY A 206 -10.52 13.60 2.54
CA GLY A 206 -10.14 14.52 3.62
C GLY A 206 -10.34 16.00 3.23
N ILE A 207 -10.56 16.85 4.24
CA ILE A 207 -10.76 18.30 4.07
C ILE A 207 -9.61 18.85 3.21
N VAL A 208 -9.97 19.52 2.11
CA VAL A 208 -9.00 20.20 1.27
C VAL A 208 -8.43 21.34 2.10
N LYS A 209 -7.17 21.19 2.52
CA LYS A 209 -6.47 22.24 3.27
C LYS A 209 -6.26 23.45 2.36
N LYS A 210 -6.62 24.62 2.87
CA LYS A 210 -6.33 25.91 2.24
C LYS A 210 -4.99 26.43 2.71
N TYR A 211 -4.37 27.27 1.90
CA TYR A 211 -3.03 27.80 2.15
C TYR A 211 -3.00 29.31 1.97
N LYS A 212 -2.05 29.95 2.65
CA LYS A 212 -1.65 31.33 2.42
C LYS A 212 -0.15 31.39 2.16
N VAL A 213 0.25 32.23 1.23
CA VAL A 213 1.65 32.36 0.79
C VAL A 213 2.03 33.83 0.85
N ARG A 214 3.11 34.13 1.56
CA ARG A 214 3.74 35.45 1.57
C ARG A 214 4.92 35.44 0.61
N ASP A 215 4.95 36.41 -0.29
CA ASP A 215 6.10 36.68 -1.15
C ASP A 215 7.04 37.66 -0.44
N LEU A 216 8.26 37.24 -0.12
CA LEU A 216 9.23 38.06 0.61
C LEU A 216 9.77 39.23 -0.20
N GLU A 217 9.68 39.20 -1.54
CA GLU A 217 10.12 40.32 -2.39
C GLU A 217 9.10 41.46 -2.41
N THR A 218 7.81 41.12 -2.42
CA THR A 218 6.72 42.10 -2.57
C THR A 218 5.95 42.37 -1.28
N ASP A 219 6.21 41.57 -0.24
CA ASP A 219 5.48 41.52 1.03
C ASP A 219 3.96 41.25 0.89
N THR A 220 3.53 40.75 -0.27
CA THR A 220 2.12 40.45 -0.53
C THR A 220 1.76 39.04 -0.04
N VAL A 221 0.54 38.90 0.47
CA VAL A 221 -0.02 37.61 0.90
C VAL A 221 -1.16 37.21 -0.03
N LYS A 222 -1.08 36.00 -0.61
CA LYS A 222 -2.13 35.39 -1.42
C LYS A 222 -2.68 34.14 -0.75
N THR A 223 -3.96 33.87 -0.96
CA THR A 223 -4.65 32.66 -0.45
C THR A 223 -4.97 31.70 -1.58
N TYR A 224 -4.94 30.40 -1.29
CA TYR A 224 -5.15 29.32 -2.25
C TYR A 224 -6.04 28.24 -1.65
N ASP A 225 -6.92 27.66 -2.46
CA ASP A 225 -7.81 26.58 -2.02
C ASP A 225 -7.11 25.22 -1.96
N SER A 226 -5.88 25.11 -2.46
CA SER A 226 -5.08 23.89 -2.37
C SER A 226 -3.58 24.15 -2.52
N PHE A 227 -2.77 23.23 -1.99
CA PHE A 227 -1.31 23.27 -2.19
C PHE A 227 -0.91 23.11 -3.66
N LYS A 228 -1.73 22.45 -4.47
CA LYS A 228 -1.51 22.33 -5.92
C LYS A 228 -1.52 23.70 -6.59
N GLN A 229 -2.47 24.57 -6.24
CA GLN A 229 -2.52 25.93 -6.76
C GLN A 229 -1.29 26.75 -6.31
N VAL A 230 -0.88 26.60 -5.05
CA VAL A 230 0.39 27.19 -4.55
C VAL A 230 1.56 26.75 -5.42
N CYS A 231 1.70 25.45 -5.68
CA CYS A 231 2.79 24.91 -6.48
C CYS A 231 2.81 25.52 -7.89
N LEU A 232 1.67 25.57 -8.57
CA LEU A 232 1.58 26.11 -9.92
C LEU A 232 1.97 27.60 -9.96
N ASP A 233 1.46 28.41 -9.02
CA ASP A 233 1.73 29.85 -8.99
C ASP A 233 3.22 30.16 -8.71
N ILE A 234 3.85 29.41 -7.81
CA ILE A 234 5.27 29.60 -7.47
C ILE A 234 6.23 28.78 -8.35
N GLY A 235 5.72 28.14 -9.41
CA GLY A 235 6.51 27.40 -10.41
C GLY A 235 7.15 26.10 -9.89
N LEU A 236 6.48 25.39 -8.98
CA LEU A 236 6.80 24.02 -8.56
C LEU A 236 5.96 23.00 -9.35
N HIS A 237 6.42 21.75 -9.34
CA HIS A 237 5.65 20.65 -9.91
C HIS A 237 4.38 20.40 -9.09
N GLU A 238 3.24 20.14 -9.73
CA GLU A 238 1.92 20.00 -9.08
C GLU A 238 1.83 18.88 -8.03
N ASN A 239 2.66 17.84 -8.16
CA ASN A 239 2.75 16.73 -7.20
C ASN A 239 3.79 16.97 -6.09
N THR A 240 4.33 18.18 -5.98
CA THR A 240 5.22 18.54 -4.88
C THR A 240 4.43 18.39 -3.58
N ARG A 241 4.95 17.58 -2.66
CA ARG A 241 4.34 17.42 -1.35
C ARG A 241 4.95 18.45 -0.43
N PHE A 242 4.10 19.25 0.22
CA PHE A 242 4.52 19.95 1.42
C PHE A 242 4.82 18.86 2.45
N VAL A 243 6.09 18.55 2.64
CA VAL A 243 6.47 17.67 3.73
C VAL A 243 6.27 18.50 4.97
N ASP A 244 5.14 18.26 5.63
CA ASP A 244 4.91 18.52 7.04
C ASP A 244 6.07 17.91 7.84
N LYS A 245 7.22 18.59 7.85
CA LYS A 245 8.13 18.52 8.98
C LYS A 245 7.55 19.44 10.05
N ILE A 246 6.32 19.13 10.47
CA ILE A 246 5.59 19.67 11.63
C ILE A 246 6.48 19.70 12.89
N TYR A 247 7.59 18.98 12.89
CA TYR A 247 8.53 18.88 14.00
C TYR A 247 9.87 19.60 13.82
N ARG A 248 10.10 20.33 12.72
CA ARG A 248 11.20 21.31 12.68
C ARG A 248 10.62 22.69 12.93
N LYS A 249 10.92 23.26 14.10
CA LYS A 249 10.43 24.53 14.65
C LYS A 249 10.57 25.80 13.78
N LYS A 250 10.89 25.74 12.48
CA LYS A 250 10.92 26.91 11.58
C LYS A 250 10.44 26.56 10.16
N THR A 251 9.52 27.37 9.63
CA THR A 251 9.01 27.35 8.26
C THR A 251 10.18 27.46 7.28
N LYS A 252 10.30 26.50 6.35
CA LYS A 252 11.32 26.58 5.30
C LYS A 252 10.83 27.55 4.23
N ILE A 253 11.62 28.58 3.90
CA ILE A 253 11.38 29.42 2.74
C ILE A 253 11.48 28.57 1.46
N VAL A 254 10.44 28.61 0.65
CA VAL A 254 10.33 27.88 -0.61
C VAL A 254 10.92 28.74 -1.72
N ARG A 255 11.84 28.16 -2.51
CA ARG A 255 12.59 28.85 -3.57
C ARG A 255 13.30 30.14 -3.10
N ASP A 256 13.72 30.19 -1.84
CA ASP A 256 14.36 31.36 -1.24
C ASP A 256 13.52 32.66 -1.33
N ARG A 257 12.19 32.55 -1.55
CA ARG A 257 11.29 33.70 -1.77
C ARG A 257 9.93 33.59 -1.10
N TYR A 258 9.36 32.39 -1.00
CA TYR A 258 7.98 32.22 -0.58
C TYR A 258 7.89 31.58 0.81
N GLU A 259 7.19 32.22 1.74
CA GLU A 259 6.79 31.60 3.00
C GLU A 259 5.37 31.03 2.83
N VAL A 260 5.19 29.73 3.07
CA VAL A 260 3.92 29.03 2.87
C VAL A 260 3.39 28.52 4.21
N LYS A 261 2.12 28.81 4.50
CA LYS A 261 1.40 28.34 5.70
C LYS A 261 0.03 27.79 5.34
N GLU A 262 -0.51 26.92 6.18
CA GLU A 262 -1.94 26.59 6.13
C GLU A 262 -2.75 27.84 6.46
N LEU A 263 -3.94 27.99 5.87
CA LEU A 263 -4.75 29.19 6.04
C LEU A 263 -5.08 29.43 7.53
N GLU A 264 -5.37 28.34 8.25
CA GLU A 264 -5.70 28.30 9.68
C GLU A 264 -4.49 28.50 10.61
N ASP A 265 -3.26 28.45 10.11
CA ASP A 265 -2.05 28.66 10.91
C ASP A 265 -1.92 30.15 11.29
N LEU A 266 -2.13 30.48 12.57
CA LEU A 266 -2.09 31.84 13.09
C LEU A 266 -0.69 32.29 13.51
N THR A 267 0.35 31.47 13.35
CA THR A 267 1.72 31.88 13.70
C THR A 267 2.15 33.09 12.87
N PRO A 268 2.87 34.06 13.47
CA PRO A 268 3.33 35.24 12.74
C PRO A 268 4.28 34.85 11.59
N TRP A 269 4.25 35.60 10.49
CA TRP A 269 5.23 35.47 9.42
C TRP A 269 6.65 35.75 9.95
N MET A 270 7.67 35.13 9.34
CA MET A 270 9.06 35.42 9.72
C MET A 270 9.43 36.86 9.40
N SER A 271 10.32 37.46 10.18
CA SER A 271 10.87 38.76 9.79
C SER A 271 11.72 38.64 8.51
N ASN A 272 11.86 39.71 7.74
CA ASN A 272 12.70 39.69 6.53
C ASN A 272 14.17 39.37 6.85
N GLU A 273 14.64 39.78 8.03
CA GLU A 273 15.95 39.41 8.57
C GLU A 273 16.05 37.91 8.79
N GLU A 274 15.04 37.27 9.41
CA GLU A 274 15.03 35.82 9.63
C GLU A 274 14.97 35.03 8.31
N ALA A 275 14.24 35.55 7.32
CA ALA A 275 14.06 34.91 6.02
C ALA A 275 15.29 35.02 5.10
N SER A 276 16.08 36.10 5.23
CA SER A 276 17.29 36.34 4.42
C SER A 276 18.49 35.48 4.83
N VAL A 277 18.50 34.96 6.06
CA VAL A 277 19.57 34.05 6.50
C VAL A 277 19.39 32.69 5.83
N LYS A 278 20.22 32.39 4.82
CA LYS A 278 20.41 31.01 4.33
C LYS A 278 21.03 30.17 5.45
N LYS A 279 20.20 29.70 6.37
CA LYS A 279 20.59 28.77 7.42
C LYS A 279 20.83 27.41 6.76
N ASN A 280 22.05 27.18 6.34
CA ASN A 280 22.58 25.83 6.25
C ASN A 280 22.70 25.24 7.65
N LYS A 281 22.95 23.94 7.76
CA LYS A 281 22.95 23.24 9.05
C LYS A 281 23.82 23.95 10.09
N TYR A 282 24.94 24.52 9.66
CA TYR A 282 25.90 25.18 10.52
C TYR A 282 26.18 26.62 10.06
N THR A 283 26.37 27.52 11.02
CA THR A 283 27.11 28.77 10.84
C THR A 283 28.46 28.57 11.53
N ILE A 284 29.55 28.68 10.78
CA ILE A 284 30.88 28.34 11.26
C ILE A 284 31.73 29.61 11.24
N THR A 285 32.22 30.03 12.40
CA THR A 285 33.08 31.20 12.56
C THR A 285 34.50 30.73 12.80
N LEU A 286 35.42 31.21 11.97
CA LEU A 286 36.85 30.99 12.10
C LEU A 286 37.47 32.29 12.58
N THR A 287 38.09 32.27 13.75
CA THR A 287 38.87 33.40 14.29
C THR A 287 40.34 33.14 14.02
N ASN A 288 40.93 34.00 13.17
CA ASN A 288 42.35 33.95 12.84
C ASN A 288 43.20 34.53 14.00
N PRO A 289 44.52 34.25 14.03
CA PRO A 289 45.41 34.75 15.07
C PRO A 289 45.50 36.28 15.16
N ASP A 290 45.17 36.97 14.07
CA ASP A 290 45.11 38.44 13.99
C ASP A 290 43.79 39.02 14.56
N GLY A 291 42.89 38.16 15.06
CA GLY A 291 41.59 38.54 15.59
C GLY A 291 40.51 38.75 14.52
N SER A 292 40.82 38.57 13.23
CA SER A 292 39.82 38.66 12.16
C SER A 292 38.91 37.42 12.17
N ASN A 293 37.63 37.63 11.85
CA ASN A 293 36.63 36.57 11.79
C ASN A 293 36.20 36.30 10.35
N GLU A 294 36.23 35.03 9.94
CA GLU A 294 35.68 34.53 8.67
C GLU A 294 34.44 33.67 8.97
N ILE A 295 33.34 33.90 8.25
CA ILE A 295 32.08 33.16 8.44
C ILE A 295 31.82 32.25 7.24
N PHE A 296 31.57 30.98 7.51
CA PHE A 296 31.24 29.95 6.52
C PHE A 296 29.87 29.36 6.79
N TYR A 297 29.08 29.20 5.72
CA TYR A 297 27.76 28.57 5.77
C TYR A 297 27.76 27.14 5.22
N THR A 298 28.86 26.66 4.62
CA THR A 298 28.95 25.27 4.16
C THR A 298 30.21 24.61 4.70
N ILE A 299 30.11 23.32 4.99
CA ILE A 299 31.25 22.48 5.39
C ILE A 299 32.30 22.45 4.27
N THR A 300 31.85 22.42 3.02
CA THR A 300 32.72 22.36 1.84
C THR A 300 33.59 23.62 1.70
N ASP A 301 33.04 24.81 1.94
CA ASP A 301 33.80 26.05 1.82
C ASP A 301 34.81 26.20 2.98
N LEU A 302 34.45 25.75 4.18
CA LEU A 302 35.40 25.65 5.29
C LEU A 302 36.56 24.70 4.95
N MET A 303 36.27 23.50 4.45
CA MET A 303 37.29 22.51 4.06
C MET A 303 38.23 23.06 2.97
N LYS A 304 37.69 23.80 1.99
CA LYS A 304 38.50 24.51 0.98
C LYS A 304 39.43 25.53 1.62
N ARG A 305 38.90 26.37 2.52
CA ARG A 305 39.68 27.41 3.23
C ARG A 305 40.81 26.83 4.07
N LEU A 306 40.55 25.73 4.76
CA LEU A 306 41.53 25.04 5.60
C LEU A 306 42.41 24.04 4.82
N LYS A 307 42.14 23.85 3.52
CA LYS A 307 42.79 22.84 2.66
C LYS A 307 42.79 21.45 3.34
N ILE A 308 41.65 21.05 3.90
CA ILE A 308 41.45 19.75 4.54
C ILE A 308 40.65 18.87 3.59
N TRP A 309 41.21 17.72 3.22
CA TRP A 309 40.67 16.79 2.24
C TRP A 309 40.76 15.35 2.77
N ASN A 310 40.05 14.42 2.11
CA ASN A 310 40.10 12.98 2.40
C ASN A 310 39.64 12.58 3.82
N ILE A 311 38.72 13.33 4.40
CA ILE A 311 38.05 13.00 5.67
C ILE A 311 36.54 13.00 5.50
N SER A 312 35.80 12.51 6.49
CA SER A 312 34.35 12.55 6.42
C SER A 312 33.84 14.00 6.49
N TYR A 313 32.71 14.29 5.84
CA TYR A 313 32.04 15.60 5.87
C TYR A 313 31.28 15.83 7.20
N ASN A 314 31.84 15.35 8.30
CA ASN A 314 31.36 15.54 9.65
C ASN A 314 32.09 16.74 10.27
N ILE A 315 31.34 17.74 10.73
CA ILE A 315 31.91 18.97 11.28
C ILE A 315 32.82 18.71 12.49
N ASP A 316 32.49 17.73 13.34
CA ASP A 316 33.31 17.39 14.52
C ASP A 316 34.66 16.78 14.13
N GLU A 317 34.69 16.00 13.05
CA GLU A 317 35.93 15.41 12.53
C GLU A 317 36.80 16.48 11.87
N ILE A 318 36.18 17.41 11.15
CA ILE A 318 36.86 18.53 10.51
C ILE A 318 37.48 19.45 11.56
N ILE A 319 36.76 19.79 12.63
CA ILE A 319 37.29 20.61 13.74
C ILE A 319 38.50 19.91 14.36
N LYS A 320 38.40 18.62 14.69
CA LYS A 320 39.54 17.86 15.26
C LYS A 320 40.79 17.90 14.38
N VAL A 321 40.62 17.76 13.07
CA VAL A 321 41.76 17.83 12.12
C VAL A 321 42.27 19.26 11.98
N ALA A 322 41.37 20.25 12.01
CA ALA A 322 41.73 21.65 11.95
C ALA A 322 42.53 22.10 13.19
N ASP A 323 42.12 21.68 14.39
CA ASP A 323 42.81 22.00 15.65
C ASP A 323 44.26 21.49 15.65
N VAL A 324 44.51 20.32 15.04
CA VAL A 324 45.87 19.76 14.91
C VAL A 324 46.69 20.51 13.86
N LYS A 325 46.08 20.87 12.73
CA LYS A 325 46.79 21.46 11.58
C LYS A 325 47.00 22.97 11.73
N TYR A 326 46.10 23.65 12.43
CA TYR A 326 46.07 25.11 12.64
C TYR A 326 45.71 25.43 14.10
N PRO A 327 46.61 25.16 15.06
CA PRO A 327 46.32 25.32 16.49
C PRO A 327 45.99 26.75 16.92
N ASP A 328 46.45 27.74 16.16
CA ASP A 328 46.21 29.17 16.44
C ASP A 328 44.88 29.69 15.87
N ILE A 329 44.15 28.84 15.11
CA ILE A 329 42.85 29.17 14.54
C ILE A 329 41.76 28.62 15.45
N LYS A 330 40.85 29.48 15.92
CA LYS A 330 39.67 29.05 16.69
C LYS A 330 38.48 28.85 15.76
N ILE A 331 37.79 27.72 15.89
CA ILE A 331 36.58 27.43 15.12
C ILE A 331 35.38 27.31 16.07
N ASP A 332 34.44 28.25 15.96
CA ASP A 332 33.17 28.22 16.69
C ASP A 332 32.03 27.84 15.74
N VAL A 333 31.22 26.84 16.12
CA VAL A 333 30.13 26.33 15.28
C VAL A 333 28.79 26.50 15.97
N ILE A 334 27.84 27.10 15.25
CA ILE A 334 26.44 27.20 15.65
C ILE A 334 25.62 26.24 14.78
N ASP A 335 25.01 25.21 15.39
CA ASP A 335 24.00 24.37 14.70
C ASP A 335 22.69 25.16 14.61
N ASN A 336 22.31 25.54 13.38
CA ASN A 336 21.12 26.31 13.10
C ASN A 336 19.83 25.47 13.19
N PHE A 337 19.94 24.15 13.27
CA PHE A 337 18.83 23.21 13.41
C PHE A 337 19.10 22.24 14.58
N PRO A 338 19.16 22.76 15.82
CA PRO A 338 19.44 21.92 16.98
C PRO A 338 18.47 20.74 17.02
N GLU A 339 18.99 19.55 17.36
CA GLU A 339 18.16 18.36 17.52
C GLU A 339 17.03 18.69 18.51
N SER A 340 15.78 18.44 18.08
CA SER A 340 14.64 18.72 18.93
C SER A 340 14.64 17.72 20.07
N GLU A 341 14.64 18.23 21.31
CA GLU A 341 14.52 17.41 22.50
C GLU A 341 13.30 16.49 22.40
N VAL A 342 13.42 15.28 22.92
CA VAL A 342 12.41 14.22 22.82
C VAL A 342 12.04 13.68 24.19
N GLN A 343 10.84 13.15 24.28
CA GLN A 343 10.27 12.54 25.48
C GLN A 343 9.72 11.15 25.15
N ALA A 344 9.88 10.22 26.09
CA ALA A 344 9.21 8.93 26.08
C ALA A 344 8.36 8.77 27.34
N LEU A 345 7.07 8.48 27.18
CA LEU A 345 6.18 8.08 28.27
C LEU A 345 6.15 6.56 28.34
N ASN A 346 6.49 6.00 29.50
CA ASN A 346 6.24 4.60 29.79
C ASN A 346 4.75 4.39 30.06
N VAL A 347 4.08 3.60 29.22
CA VAL A 347 2.63 3.37 29.28
C VAL A 347 2.20 2.65 30.55
N LYS A 348 3.08 1.84 31.15
CA LYS A 348 2.77 1.06 32.37
C LYS A 348 3.00 1.87 33.64
N THR A 349 4.11 2.59 33.72
CA THR A 349 4.52 3.30 34.95
C THR A 349 4.09 4.77 34.97
N GLY A 350 3.76 5.35 33.82
CA GLY A 350 3.47 6.77 33.68
C GLY A 350 4.73 7.66 33.70
N GLU A 351 5.92 7.07 33.80
CA GLU A 351 7.18 7.82 33.89
C GLU A 351 7.56 8.44 32.54
N VAL A 352 8.06 9.68 32.57
CA VAL A 352 8.52 10.41 31.38
C VAL A 352 10.04 10.54 31.38
N THR A 353 10.67 9.92 30.39
CA THR A 353 12.11 10.07 30.12
C THR A 353 12.33 11.19 29.12
N ASN A 354 13.22 12.14 29.43
CA ASN A 354 13.61 13.23 28.53
C ASN A 354 15.00 12.94 27.93
N ALA A 355 15.23 13.34 26.68
CA ALA A 355 16.55 13.30 26.06
C ALA A 355 16.73 14.46 25.08
N LYS A 356 17.97 14.88 24.85
CA LYS A 356 18.31 15.95 23.89
C LYS A 356 18.11 15.50 22.45
N SER A 357 18.13 14.19 22.19
CA SER A 357 17.83 13.66 20.86
C SER A 357 17.34 12.22 20.84
N ILE A 358 16.84 11.80 19.67
CA ILE A 358 16.40 10.40 19.42
C ILE A 358 17.54 9.41 19.65
N ARG A 359 18.79 9.78 19.33
CA ARG A 359 19.96 8.91 19.54
C ARG A 359 20.27 8.72 21.02
N GLU A 360 20.16 9.79 21.80
CA GLU A 360 20.31 9.70 23.25
C GLU A 360 19.18 8.86 23.86
N LEU A 361 17.94 9.13 23.47
CA LEU A 361 16.77 8.36 23.92
C LEU A 361 16.87 6.87 23.56
N SER A 362 17.39 6.56 22.37
CA SER A 362 17.69 5.21 21.90
C SER A 362 18.65 4.47 22.83
N ARG A 363 19.70 5.15 23.32
CA ARG A 363 20.64 4.57 24.29
C ARG A 363 20.01 4.40 25.66
N ILE A 364 19.30 5.40 26.16
CA ILE A 364 18.65 5.37 27.49
C ILE A 364 17.65 4.21 27.57
N LEU A 365 16.82 4.04 26.55
CA LEU A 365 15.76 3.02 26.55
C LEU A 365 16.19 1.68 25.97
N ASN A 366 17.42 1.58 25.46
CA ASN A 366 17.92 0.42 24.71
C ASN A 366 16.97 0.00 23.55
N LEU A 367 16.51 0.99 22.80
CA LEU A 367 15.59 0.82 21.66
C LEU A 367 16.26 1.30 20.38
N GLY A 368 16.03 0.63 19.25
CA GLY A 368 16.63 1.03 17.97
C GLY A 368 16.20 2.43 17.53
N PHE A 369 17.14 3.23 17.02
CA PHE A 369 16.89 4.59 16.50
C PHE A 369 15.71 4.63 15.51
N SER A 370 15.70 3.72 14.54
CA SER A 370 14.64 3.66 13.51
C SER A 370 13.26 3.38 14.10
N THR A 371 13.20 2.65 15.22
CA THR A 371 11.97 2.33 15.94
C THR A 371 11.39 3.58 16.57
N ILE A 372 12.21 4.31 17.34
CA ILE A 372 11.83 5.57 17.98
C ILE A 372 11.47 6.62 16.92
N HIS A 373 12.30 6.77 15.88
CA HIS A 373 12.07 7.73 14.81
C HIS A 373 10.75 7.49 14.08
N LYS A 374 10.39 6.23 13.79
CA LYS A 374 9.09 5.88 13.18
C LYS A 374 7.92 6.18 14.11
N ALA A 375 8.07 5.91 15.41
CA ALA A 375 7.04 6.14 16.42
C ALA A 375 6.76 7.63 16.61
N ILE A 376 7.79 8.46 16.73
CA ILE A 376 7.67 9.92 16.84
C ILE A 376 6.96 10.53 15.63
N ASN A 377 7.27 10.06 14.42
CA ASN A 377 6.64 10.56 13.19
C ASN A 377 5.23 9.97 12.94
N ASN A 378 4.74 9.07 13.79
CA ASN A 378 3.40 8.49 13.70
C ASN A 378 2.80 8.30 15.11
N PRO A 379 2.57 9.41 15.86
CA PRO A 379 2.24 9.35 17.29
C PRO A 379 0.92 8.61 17.58
N ASN A 380 -0.01 8.58 16.63
CA ASN A 380 -1.33 7.98 16.78
C ASN A 380 -1.39 6.50 16.36
N LYS A 381 -0.25 5.88 16.02
CA LYS A 381 -0.27 4.53 15.45
C LYS A 381 -0.31 3.46 16.53
N TYR A 382 0.75 3.34 17.34
CA TYR A 382 0.84 2.34 18.41
C TYR A 382 1.83 2.73 19.52
N ASP A 383 1.69 2.17 20.73
CA ASP A 383 2.79 2.15 21.71
C ASP A 383 3.93 1.25 21.18
N CYS A 384 5.17 1.70 21.27
CA CYS A 384 6.30 0.92 20.78
C CYS A 384 7.09 0.35 21.96
N LYS A 385 6.92 -0.96 22.17
CA LYS A 385 7.55 -1.71 23.27
C LYS A 385 7.23 -1.10 24.65
N GLY A 386 5.99 -0.67 24.86
CA GLY A 386 5.54 -0.08 26.13
C GLY A 386 5.81 1.42 26.28
N TYR A 387 6.29 2.10 25.23
CA TYR A 387 6.58 3.53 25.25
C TYR A 387 5.82 4.28 24.16
N VAL A 388 5.36 5.48 24.50
CA VAL A 388 4.87 6.48 23.55
C VAL A 388 5.90 7.59 23.45
N PHE A 389 6.19 8.04 22.23
CA PHE A 389 7.28 8.98 21.96
C PHE A 389 6.74 10.28 21.38
N ARG A 390 7.35 11.40 21.75
CA ARG A 390 7.07 12.71 21.15
C ARG A 390 8.29 13.62 21.22
N TYR A 391 8.24 14.72 20.46
CA TYR A 391 9.13 15.85 20.74
C TYR A 391 8.69 16.55 22.02
N LYS A 392 9.65 17.06 22.78
CA LYS A 392 9.40 17.69 24.07
C LYS A 392 8.42 18.85 23.93
N THR A 393 7.32 18.75 24.65
CA THR A 393 6.26 19.77 24.75
C THR A 393 5.64 19.69 26.15
N ASN A 394 4.98 20.78 26.54
CA ASN A 394 4.17 20.83 27.76
C ASN A 394 2.71 20.38 27.50
N ASP A 395 2.35 20.08 26.25
CA ASP A 395 1.02 19.59 25.92
C ASP A 395 0.71 18.28 26.65
N PRO A 396 -0.56 18.00 26.96
CA PRO A 396 -0.96 16.72 27.54
C PRO A 396 -0.58 15.56 26.59
N TRP A 397 -0.30 14.39 27.16
CA TRP A 397 -0.05 13.20 26.35
C TRP A 397 -1.32 12.75 25.65
N ASN A 398 -1.22 12.44 24.36
CA ASN A 398 -2.33 11.82 23.65
C ASN A 398 -2.63 10.46 24.28
N THR A 399 -3.87 10.22 24.67
CA THR A 399 -4.35 8.96 25.25
C THR A 399 -4.96 8.02 24.21
N ASP A 400 -5.20 8.49 22.98
CA ASP A 400 -5.78 7.73 21.86
C ASP A 400 -4.71 7.04 21.00
N TYR A 401 -3.82 6.28 21.65
CA TYR A 401 -2.87 5.39 20.97
C TYR A 401 -3.35 3.94 21.05
N LYS A 402 -3.25 3.21 19.93
CA LYS A 402 -3.63 1.79 19.89
C LYS A 402 -2.52 0.95 20.53
N ARG A 403 -2.85 -0.08 21.32
CA ARG A 403 -1.81 -1.06 21.70
C ARG A 403 -1.26 -1.74 20.45
N HIS A 404 0.07 -1.86 20.34
CA HIS A 404 0.65 -2.59 19.22
C HIS A 404 0.13 -4.05 19.25
N PRO A 405 -0.47 -4.58 18.17
CA PRO A 405 -1.16 -5.87 18.21
C PRO A 405 -0.23 -7.08 18.44
N ASN A 406 1.09 -6.87 18.36
CA ASN A 406 2.07 -7.91 18.62
C ASN A 406 2.56 -7.86 20.07
N ALA A 407 1.79 -8.46 20.98
CA ALA A 407 2.37 -8.96 22.23
C ALA A 407 3.39 -10.06 21.90
N ALA A 408 4.38 -10.26 22.78
CA ALA A 408 5.36 -11.33 22.62
C ALA A 408 4.64 -12.69 22.62
N LYS A 409 4.59 -13.32 21.44
CA LYS A 409 3.93 -14.60 21.22
C LYS A 409 4.88 -15.72 21.65
N HIS A 410 4.46 -16.47 22.66
CA HIS A 410 5.17 -17.65 23.14
C HIS A 410 4.66 -18.87 22.39
N ILE A 411 5.50 -19.89 22.24
CA ILE A 411 5.11 -21.14 21.57
C ILE A 411 5.02 -22.23 22.63
N ARG A 412 3.85 -22.86 22.74
CA ARG A 412 3.67 -24.07 23.53
C ARG A 412 3.73 -25.28 22.61
N ALA A 413 4.67 -26.19 22.88
CA ALA A 413 4.71 -27.52 22.28
C ALA A 413 4.10 -28.51 23.28
N LYS A 414 3.16 -29.32 22.84
CA LYS A 414 2.52 -30.37 23.63
C LYS A 414 2.68 -31.71 22.94
N ASN A 415 3.27 -32.68 23.63
CA ASN A 415 3.36 -34.05 23.15
C ASN A 415 1.99 -34.72 23.27
N VAL A 416 1.48 -35.27 22.17
CA VAL A 416 0.13 -35.86 22.12
C VAL A 416 0.07 -37.25 22.78
N THR A 417 1.21 -37.94 22.90
CA THR A 417 1.31 -39.29 23.45
C THR A 417 1.64 -39.25 24.95
N THR A 418 2.58 -38.40 25.35
CA THR A 418 3.05 -38.32 26.76
C THR A 418 2.37 -37.20 27.56
N ASN A 419 1.61 -36.32 26.90
CA ASN A 419 0.98 -35.14 27.48
C ASN A 419 1.98 -34.10 28.06
N GLU A 420 3.27 -34.26 27.75
CA GLU A 420 4.34 -33.33 28.13
C GLU A 420 4.17 -31.97 27.45
N GLU A 421 4.42 -30.87 28.17
CA GLU A 421 4.31 -29.50 27.65
C GLU A 421 5.64 -28.74 27.82
N ILE A 422 6.11 -28.11 26.73
CA ILE A 422 7.28 -27.25 26.71
C ILE A 422 6.86 -25.87 26.22
N ASN A 423 7.18 -24.83 27.00
CA ASN A 423 6.92 -23.44 26.63
C ASN A 423 8.19 -22.75 26.18
N PHE A 424 8.14 -22.12 25.01
CA PHE A 424 9.23 -21.41 24.38
C PHE A 424 8.94 -19.90 24.39
N PRO A 425 9.89 -19.07 24.87
CA PRO A 425 9.72 -17.62 24.90
C PRO A 425 9.62 -17.00 23.50
N THR A 426 10.20 -17.65 22.49
CA THR A 426 10.19 -17.18 21.10
C THR A 426 10.03 -18.33 20.12
N MET A 427 9.54 -18.02 18.91
CA MET A 427 9.53 -18.97 17.79
C MET A 427 10.92 -19.54 17.48
N GLU A 428 11.97 -18.73 17.69
CA GLU A 428 13.36 -19.12 17.50
C GLU A 428 13.80 -20.21 18.46
N SER A 429 13.51 -20.04 19.75
CA SER A 429 13.80 -21.08 20.74
C SER A 429 13.05 -22.38 20.45
N ALA A 430 11.83 -22.32 19.91
CA ALA A 430 11.07 -23.51 19.53
C ALA A 430 11.71 -24.25 18.34
N PHE A 431 12.04 -23.57 17.23
CA PHE A 431 12.57 -24.28 16.06
C PHE A 431 13.99 -24.81 16.29
N ASN A 432 14.79 -24.15 17.14
CA ASN A 432 16.10 -24.65 17.54
C ASN A 432 15.99 -25.92 18.38
N ALA A 433 15.08 -25.96 19.36
CA ALA A 433 14.86 -27.14 20.20
C ALA A 433 14.40 -28.37 19.41
N PHE A 434 13.54 -28.16 18.40
CA PHE A 434 13.06 -29.22 17.51
C PHE A 434 13.93 -29.45 16.28
N LYS A 435 15.11 -28.80 16.21
CA LYS A 435 16.08 -28.90 15.10
C LYS A 435 15.41 -28.75 13.72
N THR A 436 14.54 -27.75 13.59
CA THR A 436 13.75 -27.49 12.39
C THR A 436 13.82 -26.01 12.01
N THR A 437 12.99 -25.56 11.05
CA THR A 437 12.95 -24.16 10.60
C THR A 437 11.72 -23.44 11.12
N TYR A 438 11.81 -22.10 11.15
CA TYR A 438 10.69 -21.21 11.41
C TYR A 438 9.44 -21.60 10.62
N PHE A 439 9.58 -21.86 9.32
CA PHE A 439 8.46 -22.14 8.43
C PHE A 439 7.77 -23.47 8.75
N VAL A 440 8.52 -24.46 9.22
CA VAL A 440 7.95 -25.76 9.61
C VAL A 440 7.08 -25.58 10.84
N ILE A 441 7.59 -25.00 11.93
CA ILE A 441 6.78 -24.79 13.14
C ILE A 441 5.61 -23.84 12.84
N ARG A 442 5.82 -22.78 12.05
CA ARG A 442 4.74 -21.86 11.66
C ARG A 442 3.64 -22.59 10.89
N SER A 443 4.01 -23.44 9.93
CA SER A 443 3.07 -24.29 9.19
C SER A 443 2.30 -25.24 10.10
N LYS A 444 2.95 -25.83 11.11
CA LYS A 444 2.28 -26.71 12.10
C LYS A 444 1.26 -25.96 12.95
N ILE A 445 1.59 -24.75 13.40
CA ILE A 445 0.67 -23.88 14.14
C ILE A 445 -0.52 -23.46 13.26
N ASP A 446 -0.24 -22.94 12.07
CA ASP A 446 -1.27 -22.39 11.18
C ASP A 446 -2.22 -23.48 10.66
N ASN A 447 -1.70 -24.67 10.35
CA ASN A 447 -2.48 -25.80 9.84
C ASN A 447 -3.00 -26.73 10.96
N LYS A 448 -2.66 -26.48 12.23
CA LYS A 448 -3.00 -27.34 13.38
C LYS A 448 -2.59 -28.81 13.18
N THR A 449 -1.38 -29.02 12.65
CA THR A 449 -0.83 -30.36 12.39
C THR A 449 0.37 -30.65 13.29
N GLN A 450 0.70 -31.94 13.48
CA GLN A 450 1.79 -32.38 14.34
C GLN A 450 3.16 -32.37 13.61
N LEU A 451 4.24 -32.22 14.37
CA LEU A 451 5.61 -32.54 13.96
C LEU A 451 6.11 -33.69 14.85
N GLY A 452 6.18 -34.91 14.30
CA GLY A 452 6.28 -36.12 15.13
C GLY A 452 5.07 -36.19 16.07
N ASP A 453 5.33 -36.45 17.36
CA ASP A 453 4.27 -36.50 18.39
C ASP A 453 3.94 -35.13 19.00
N TRP A 454 4.44 -34.02 18.45
CA TRP A 454 4.31 -32.70 19.05
C TRP A 454 3.35 -31.79 18.31
N MET A 455 2.40 -31.19 19.04
CA MET A 455 1.54 -30.11 18.58
C MET A 455 1.99 -28.76 19.10
N PHE A 456 1.95 -27.74 18.24
CA PHE A 456 2.41 -26.39 18.55
C PHE A 456 1.23 -25.42 18.58
N LYS A 457 1.22 -24.54 19.58
CA LYS A 457 0.23 -23.46 19.69
C LYS A 457 0.91 -22.16 20.07
N GLU A 458 0.47 -21.08 19.43
CA GLU A 458 0.84 -19.72 19.83
C GLU A 458 0.00 -19.30 21.05
N ILE A 459 0.67 -18.88 22.13
CA ILE A 459 0.03 -18.39 23.35
C ILE A 459 0.51 -16.97 23.64
N LEU A 460 -0.37 -16.18 24.26
CA LEU A 460 0.00 -14.86 24.77
C LEU A 460 0.77 -15.06 26.08
N SER A 461 1.77 -14.22 26.33
CA SER A 461 2.38 -14.14 27.67
C SER A 461 1.27 -13.83 28.68
N LEU A 462 1.14 -14.64 29.73
CA LEU A 462 0.33 -14.30 30.90
C LEU A 462 0.87 -13.02 31.56
#